data_AF-A0A8X6T4Q7-F1
#
_entry.id   AF-A0A8X6T4Q7-F1
#
_cell.length_a   1.000
_cell.length_b   1.000
_cell.length_c   1.000
_cell.angle_alpha   90.00
_cell.angle_beta   90.00
_cell.angle_gamma   90.00
#
_symmetry.space_group_name_H-M   'P 1'
#
loop_
_entity.id
_entity.type
_entity.pdbx_description
1 polymer ?
#
loop_
_entity_poly.entity_id
_entity_poly.type
_entity_poly.pdbx_seq_one_letter_code
_entity_poly.pdbx_strand_id
1 'polypeptide(L)'
;MLFLDFLRETGLIKSECICHKCNSPMKFAAKNSLSDGYSWICRKSTNNKVCGATKTIRHGSWFTCSKLRLGEIFMLTFEIILGSATSEIGQTYSFSSATLADWSQFINEVILDYVENNSEKIGGAGKIVEVDESKFGKRKYHRGHAVEGQWVFGGVERGSGKLFTTFF
;
A
#
# COMPACT_ATOMS: atom_id res chain seq x y z
N MET A 1 -16.43 -9.94 -13.69
CA MET A 1 -16.02 -8.66 -13.09
C MET A 1 -14.66 -8.29 -13.66
N LEU A 2 -14.50 -7.14 -14.32
CA LEU A 2 -13.19 -6.74 -14.85
C LEU A 2 -12.32 -6.25 -13.69
N PHE A 3 -11.01 -6.52 -13.74
CA PHE A 3 -10.06 -6.17 -12.67
C PHE A 3 -10.16 -4.69 -12.24
N LEU A 4 -10.35 -3.77 -13.18
CA LEU A 4 -10.53 -2.34 -12.87
C LEU A 4 -11.82 -2.01 -12.12
N ASP A 5 -12.89 -2.78 -12.32
CA ASP A 5 -14.14 -2.60 -11.56
C ASP A 5 -13.91 -2.96 -10.10
N PHE A 6 -13.23 -4.08 -9.84
CA PHE A 6 -12.80 -4.47 -8.50
C PHE A 6 -11.98 -3.37 -7.81
N LEU A 7 -11.03 -2.73 -8.51
CA LEU A 7 -10.24 -1.64 -7.94
C LEU A 7 -11.09 -0.41 -7.57
N ARG A 8 -12.15 -0.13 -8.31
CA ARG A 8 -13.06 1.00 -8.04
C ARG A 8 -13.98 0.70 -6.87
N GLU A 9 -14.52 -0.52 -6.82
CA GLU A 9 -15.44 -0.97 -5.77
C GLU A 9 -14.75 -1.08 -4.41
N THR A 10 -13.49 -1.51 -4.38
CA THR A 10 -12.66 -1.56 -3.16
C THR A 10 -12.09 -0.21 -2.75
N GLY A 11 -12.29 0.84 -3.55
CA GLY A 11 -11.74 2.18 -3.28
C GLY A 11 -10.24 2.32 -3.52
N LEU A 12 -9.58 1.28 -4.04
CA LEU A 12 -8.15 1.32 -4.38
C LEU A 12 -7.86 2.26 -5.56
N ILE A 13 -8.84 2.52 -6.42
CA ILE A 13 -8.85 3.69 -7.32
C ILE A 13 -10.18 4.41 -7.17
N LYS A 14 -10.19 5.70 -7.51
CA LYS A 14 -11.40 6.53 -7.40
C LYS A 14 -12.48 6.03 -8.37
N SER A 15 -13.71 5.94 -7.89
CA SER A 15 -14.89 5.65 -8.71
C SER A 15 -15.36 6.88 -9.51
N GLU A 16 -15.02 8.08 -9.03
CA GLU A 16 -15.38 9.39 -9.58
C GLU A 16 -14.20 10.36 -9.53
N CYS A 17 -14.17 11.35 -10.43
CA CYS A 17 -13.11 12.35 -10.44
C CYS A 17 -13.63 13.73 -10.85
N ILE A 18 -13.19 14.77 -10.13
CA ILE A 18 -13.53 16.17 -10.42
C ILE A 18 -12.36 16.88 -11.11
N CYS A 19 -12.68 17.65 -12.14
CA CYS A 19 -11.72 18.45 -12.87
C CYS A 19 -11.26 19.65 -12.05
N HIS A 20 -9.95 19.78 -11.83
CA HIS A 20 -9.34 20.90 -11.10
C HIS A 20 -9.53 22.27 -11.78
N LYS A 21 -9.75 22.32 -13.10
CA LYS A 21 -9.92 23.58 -13.85
C LYS A 21 -11.36 24.07 -13.85
N CYS A 22 -12.32 23.16 -13.94
CA CYS A 22 -13.72 23.48 -14.24
C CYS A 22 -14.70 23.05 -13.15
N ASN A 23 -14.20 22.42 -12.09
CA ASN A 23 -14.95 21.84 -10.99
C ASN A 23 -16.13 20.98 -11.45
N SER A 24 -15.93 20.22 -12.52
CA SER A 24 -16.98 19.42 -13.16
C SER A 24 -16.58 17.94 -13.20
N PRO A 25 -17.55 17.02 -13.14
CA PRO A 25 -17.28 15.59 -13.23
C PRO A 25 -16.49 15.24 -14.50
N MET A 26 -15.48 14.38 -14.34
CA MET A 26 -14.68 13.84 -15.43
C MET A 26 -15.26 12.49 -15.87
N LYS A 27 -15.14 12.18 -17.16
CA LYS A 27 -15.52 10.87 -17.71
C LYS A 27 -14.35 9.89 -17.60
N PHE A 28 -14.63 8.66 -17.23
CA PHE A 28 -13.71 7.54 -17.34
C PHE A 28 -13.69 7.07 -18.80
N ALA A 29 -12.56 7.24 -19.49
CA ALA A 29 -12.47 7.03 -20.93
C ALA A 29 -11.30 6.12 -21.30
N ALA A 30 -11.56 5.20 -22.23
CA ALA A 30 -10.52 4.35 -22.81
C ALA A 30 -9.46 5.19 -23.53
N LYS A 31 -8.20 4.83 -23.33
CA LYS A 31 -7.02 5.47 -23.92
C LYS A 31 -5.92 4.43 -24.08
N ASN A 32 -5.93 3.74 -25.21
CA ASN A 32 -5.04 2.62 -25.52
C ASN A 32 -3.54 2.97 -25.52
N SER A 33 -3.20 4.25 -25.60
CA SER A 33 -1.81 4.72 -25.49
C SER A 33 -1.25 4.66 -24.07
N LEU A 34 -2.08 4.36 -23.06
CA LEU A 34 -1.66 4.25 -21.66
C LEU A 34 -1.56 2.78 -21.26
N SER A 35 -0.59 2.46 -20.40
CA SER A 35 -0.40 1.10 -19.86
C SER A 35 -1.66 0.55 -19.17
N ASP A 36 -2.41 1.42 -18.48
CA ASP A 36 -3.64 1.04 -17.79
C ASP A 36 -4.89 1.09 -18.69
N GLY A 37 -4.75 1.52 -19.94
CA GLY A 37 -5.84 1.56 -20.92
C GLY A 37 -6.92 2.62 -20.67
N TYR A 38 -6.89 3.37 -19.56
CA TYR A 38 -7.93 4.35 -19.20
C TYR A 38 -7.38 5.65 -18.61
N SER A 39 -8.17 6.72 -18.74
CA SER A 39 -7.89 8.02 -18.10
C SER A 39 -9.17 8.76 -17.75
N TRP A 40 -9.08 9.67 -16.78
CA TRP A 40 -10.12 10.65 -16.51
C TRP A 40 -9.99 11.82 -17.47
N ILE A 41 -11.07 12.19 -18.16
CA ILE A 41 -11.07 13.30 -19.13
C ILE A 41 -12.23 14.26 -18.84
N CYS A 42 -11.92 15.55 -18.70
CA CYS A 42 -12.93 16.60 -18.61
C CYS A 42 -13.41 16.99 -20.01
N ARG A 43 -14.72 16.87 -20.25
CA ARG A 43 -15.37 17.21 -21.52
C ARG A 43 -16.28 18.45 -21.43
N LYS A 44 -16.21 19.20 -20.32
CA LYS A 44 -17.00 20.44 -20.18
C LYS A 44 -16.61 21.43 -21.27
N SER A 45 -17.63 21.99 -21.93
CA SER A 45 -17.48 23.04 -22.92
C SER A 45 -18.01 24.35 -22.35
N THR A 46 -17.24 25.42 -22.46
CA THR A 46 -17.64 26.78 -22.10
C THR A 46 -17.21 27.71 -23.23
N ASN A 47 -18.11 28.59 -23.72
CA ASN A 47 -17.84 29.52 -24.83
C ASN A 47 -17.18 28.84 -26.04
N ASN A 48 -17.75 27.72 -26.51
CA ASN A 48 -17.21 26.89 -27.61
C ASN A 48 -15.79 26.33 -27.41
N LYS A 49 -15.23 26.37 -26.20
CA LYS A 49 -13.93 25.76 -25.86
C LYS A 49 -14.11 24.59 -24.90
N VAL A 50 -13.62 23.42 -25.29
CA VAL A 50 -13.61 22.21 -24.44
C VAL A 50 -12.43 22.27 -23.48
N CYS A 51 -12.67 21.95 -22.19
CA CYS A 51 -11.63 21.94 -21.16
C CYS A 51 -10.46 20.99 -21.51
N GLY A 52 -10.77 19.73 -21.83
CA GLY A 52 -9.78 18.73 -22.26
C GLY A 52 -8.78 18.28 -21.19
N ALA A 53 -8.89 18.75 -19.94
CA ALA A 53 -7.99 18.33 -18.87
C ALA A 53 -8.07 16.82 -18.63
N THR A 54 -6.92 16.18 -18.40
CA THR A 54 -6.81 14.74 -18.16
C THR A 54 -6.16 14.43 -16.82
N LYS A 55 -6.51 13.28 -16.21
CA LYS A 55 -5.79 12.69 -15.07
C LYS A 55 -5.63 11.18 -15.30
N THR A 56 -4.56 10.60 -14.79
CA THR A 56 -4.40 9.14 -14.76
C THR A 56 -5.45 8.54 -13.81
N ILE A 57 -5.84 7.29 -14.04
CA ILE A 57 -6.78 6.60 -13.13
C ILE A 57 -6.16 6.35 -11.75
N ARG A 58 -4.83 6.35 -11.69
CA ARG A 58 -4.03 6.18 -10.47
C ARG A 58 -3.97 7.43 -9.59
N HIS A 59 -4.40 8.59 -10.08
CA HIS A 59 -4.19 9.85 -9.38
C HIS A 59 -4.86 9.90 -8.00
N GLY A 60 -4.04 10.10 -6.95
CA GLY A 60 -4.51 10.18 -5.57
C GLY A 60 -5.06 8.86 -5.07
N SER A 61 -4.42 7.77 -5.50
CA SER A 61 -4.69 6.39 -5.10
C SER A 61 -3.40 5.71 -4.64
N TRP A 62 -3.53 4.49 -4.11
CA TRP A 62 -2.39 3.64 -3.73
C TRP A 62 -1.39 3.40 -4.88
N PHE A 63 -1.84 3.46 -6.14
CA PHE A 63 -1.01 3.25 -7.32
C PHE A 63 -0.31 4.52 -7.84
N THR A 64 -0.44 5.66 -7.15
CA THR A 64 0.14 6.94 -7.58
C THR A 64 1.67 6.83 -7.68
N CYS A 65 2.28 7.48 -8.67
CA CYS A 65 3.73 7.52 -8.93
C CYS A 65 4.42 6.17 -9.24
N SER A 66 3.75 5.03 -9.08
CA SER A 66 4.34 3.74 -9.42
C SER A 66 4.44 3.54 -10.93
N LYS A 67 5.60 3.03 -11.36
CA LYS A 67 5.86 2.62 -12.74
C LYS A 67 5.40 1.19 -13.03
N LEU A 68 5.09 0.42 -11.98
CA LEU A 68 4.59 -0.94 -12.08
C LEU A 68 3.15 -0.95 -12.60
N ARG A 69 2.81 -1.96 -13.38
CA ARG A 69 1.44 -2.24 -13.81
C ARG A 69 0.58 -2.58 -12.59
N LEU A 70 -0.72 -2.30 -12.67
CA LEU A 70 -1.64 -2.55 -11.57
C LEU A 70 -1.59 -4.03 -11.12
N GLY A 71 -1.55 -4.97 -12.07
CA GLY A 71 -1.43 -6.40 -11.75
C GLY A 71 -0.10 -6.78 -11.08
N GLU A 72 1.01 -6.17 -11.50
CA GLU A 72 2.33 -6.39 -10.90
C GLU A 72 2.35 -5.94 -9.43
N ILE A 73 1.72 -4.80 -9.14
CA ILE A 73 1.58 -4.27 -7.78
C ILE A 73 0.83 -5.25 -6.89
N PHE A 74 -0.30 -5.80 -7.35
CA PHE A 74 -1.06 -6.79 -6.58
C PHE A 74 -0.28 -8.06 -6.33
N MET A 75 0.34 -8.59 -7.38
CA MET A 75 1.12 -9.82 -7.28
C MET A 75 2.28 -9.64 -6.30
N LEU A 76 3.08 -8.58 -6.46
CA LEU A 76 4.18 -8.29 -5.54
C LEU A 76 3.72 -8.10 -4.11
N THR A 77 2.61 -7.40 -3.91
CA THR A 77 2.05 -7.18 -2.57
C THR A 77 1.60 -8.48 -1.95
N PHE A 78 0.93 -9.34 -2.70
CA PHE A 78 0.50 -10.66 -2.24
C PHE A 78 1.70 -11.53 -1.83
N GLU A 79 2.73 -11.63 -2.67
CA GLU A 79 3.93 -12.42 -2.38
C GLU A 79 4.67 -11.93 -1.13
N ILE A 80 4.81 -10.61 -0.98
CA ILE A 80 5.50 -10.03 0.19
C ILE A 80 4.68 -10.27 1.47
N ILE A 81 3.36 -10.11 1.43
CA ILE A 81 2.48 -10.38 2.59
C ILE A 81 2.53 -11.87 2.97
N LEU A 82 2.65 -12.77 1.98
CA LEU A 82 2.80 -14.21 2.23
C LEU A 82 4.16 -14.57 2.87
N GLY A 83 5.12 -13.64 2.87
CA GLY A 83 6.46 -13.85 3.39
C GLY A 83 7.41 -14.53 2.41
N SER A 84 7.08 -14.52 1.11
CA SER A 84 7.95 -15.05 0.05
C SER A 84 9.30 -14.32 0.04
N ALA A 85 10.39 -15.05 -0.19
CA ALA A 85 11.72 -14.46 -0.25
C ALA A 85 11.84 -13.54 -1.48
N THR A 86 12.30 -12.30 -1.30
CA THR A 86 12.44 -11.33 -2.42
C THR A 86 13.33 -11.86 -3.54
N SER A 87 14.34 -12.67 -3.23
CA SER A 87 15.17 -13.34 -4.24
C SER A 87 14.38 -14.29 -5.14
N GLU A 88 13.41 -15.01 -4.58
CA GLU A 88 12.55 -15.93 -5.32
C GLU A 88 11.56 -15.16 -6.19
N ILE A 89 10.92 -14.13 -5.63
CA ILE A 89 10.03 -13.22 -6.37
C ILE A 89 10.78 -12.62 -7.57
N GLY A 90 12.01 -12.14 -7.37
CA GLY A 90 12.83 -11.56 -8.41
C GLY A 90 13.18 -12.53 -9.54
N GLN A 91 13.47 -13.79 -9.20
CA GLN A 91 13.76 -14.84 -10.20
C GLN A 91 12.50 -15.24 -10.97
N THR A 92 11.38 -15.47 -10.27
CA THR A 92 10.12 -15.95 -10.86
C THR A 92 9.47 -14.90 -11.76
N TYR A 93 9.45 -13.64 -11.32
CA TYR A 93 8.72 -12.57 -12.01
C TYR A 93 9.64 -11.54 -12.68
N SER A 94 10.96 -11.76 -12.66
CA SER A 94 11.96 -10.90 -13.31
C SER A 94 12.00 -9.45 -12.80
N PHE A 95 11.72 -9.23 -11.51
CA PHE A 95 11.90 -7.93 -10.88
C PHE A 95 13.34 -7.69 -10.45
N SER A 96 13.79 -6.43 -10.54
CA SER A 96 15.09 -6.05 -10.00
C SER A 96 15.08 -6.06 -8.48
N SER A 97 16.23 -6.36 -7.88
CA SER A 97 16.41 -6.28 -6.42
C SER A 97 16.06 -4.91 -5.86
N ALA A 98 16.38 -3.84 -6.58
CA ALA A 98 16.00 -2.47 -6.21
C ALA A 98 14.48 -2.29 -6.14
N THR A 99 13.74 -2.75 -7.17
CA THR A 99 12.27 -2.67 -7.18
C THR A 99 11.65 -3.42 -6.01
N LEU A 100 12.18 -4.62 -5.71
CA LEU A 100 11.70 -5.44 -4.61
C LEU A 100 11.98 -4.81 -3.25
N ALA A 101 13.19 -4.28 -3.05
CA ALA A 101 13.55 -3.58 -1.81
C ALA A 101 12.67 -2.35 -1.59
N ASP A 102 12.52 -1.50 -2.62
CA ASP A 102 11.70 -0.29 -2.57
C ASP A 102 10.24 -0.65 -2.25
N TRP A 103 9.69 -1.66 -2.93
CA TRP A 103 8.29 -2.07 -2.73
C TRP A 103 8.05 -2.75 -1.38
N SER A 104 8.97 -3.61 -0.92
CA SER A 104 8.92 -4.20 0.42
C SER A 104 8.98 -3.12 1.50
N GLN A 105 9.84 -2.12 1.35
CA GLN A 105 9.90 -0.99 2.29
C GLN A 105 8.57 -0.23 2.32
N PHE A 106 8.00 0.10 1.16
CA PHE A 106 6.71 0.78 1.08
C PHE A 106 5.59 -0.01 1.78
N ILE A 107 5.52 -1.33 1.60
CA ILE A 107 4.54 -2.17 2.31
C ILE A 107 4.77 -2.12 3.82
N ASN A 108 6.02 -2.23 4.28
CA ASN A 108 6.33 -2.17 5.71
C ASN A 108 5.96 -0.82 6.33
N GLU A 109 6.18 0.29 5.62
CA GLU A 109 5.76 1.62 6.06
C GLU A 109 4.23 1.71 6.20
N VAL A 110 3.48 1.16 5.25
CA VAL A 110 2.01 1.12 5.31
C VAL A 110 1.51 0.26 6.49
N ILE A 111 2.13 -0.91 6.71
CA ILE A 111 1.79 -1.78 7.85
C ILE A 111 2.09 -1.06 9.17
N LEU A 112 3.24 -0.39 9.26
CA LEU A 112 3.63 0.34 10.46
C LEU A 112 2.66 1.49 10.75
N ASP A 113 2.31 2.30 9.75
CA ASP A 113 1.33 3.37 9.90
C ASP A 113 -0.04 2.83 10.37
N TYR A 114 -0.49 1.69 9.82
CA TYR A 114 -1.69 1.03 10.31
C TYR A 114 -1.56 0.60 11.78
N VAL A 115 -0.46 -0.07 12.14
CA VAL A 115 -0.22 -0.57 13.50
C VAL A 115 -0.17 0.59 14.50
N GLU A 116 0.52 1.68 14.18
CA GLU A 116 0.62 2.85 15.05
C GLU A 116 -0.74 3.55 15.22
N ASN A 117 -1.49 3.76 14.13
CA ASN A 117 -2.78 4.43 14.16
C ASN A 117 -3.90 3.59 14.80
N ASN A 118 -3.73 2.27 14.87
CA ASN A 118 -4.71 1.35 15.48
C ASN A 118 -4.19 0.71 16.78
N SER A 119 -3.06 1.17 17.31
CA SER A 119 -2.52 0.74 18.59
C SER A 119 -3.41 1.26 19.72
N GLU A 120 -4.03 0.35 20.47
CA GLU A 120 -4.91 0.69 21.59
C GLU A 120 -4.61 -0.16 22.83
N LYS A 121 -5.14 0.26 23.98
CA LYS A 121 -5.04 -0.55 25.20
C LYS A 121 -5.92 -1.79 25.07
N ILE A 122 -5.32 -2.97 25.16
CA ILE A 122 -6.03 -4.27 25.06
C ILE A 122 -6.02 -5.05 26.37
N GLY A 123 -6.85 -6.10 26.45
CA GLY A 123 -6.98 -6.97 27.61
C GLY A 123 -8.13 -6.58 28.54
N GLY A 124 -8.13 -7.13 29.76
CA GLY A 124 -9.22 -7.01 30.74
C GLY A 124 -9.74 -8.36 31.21
N ALA A 125 -10.75 -8.34 32.09
CA ALA A 125 -11.33 -9.56 32.64
C ALA A 125 -11.91 -10.46 31.52
N GLY A 126 -11.46 -11.72 31.47
CA GLY A 126 -11.90 -12.68 30.46
C GLY A 126 -11.30 -12.49 29.07
N LYS A 127 -10.32 -11.59 28.89
CA LYS A 127 -9.60 -11.39 27.63
C LYS A 127 -8.25 -12.09 27.63
N ILE A 128 -7.89 -12.70 26.50
CA ILE A 128 -6.60 -13.33 26.28
C ILE A 128 -5.83 -12.48 25.28
N VAL A 129 -4.65 -12.03 25.68
CA VAL A 129 -3.74 -11.25 24.84
C VAL A 129 -2.50 -12.09 24.57
N GLU A 130 -2.15 -12.21 23.30
CA GLU A 130 -0.85 -12.74 22.88
C GLU A 130 0.13 -11.57 22.82
N VAL A 131 1.27 -11.71 23.50
CA VAL A 131 2.32 -10.70 23.55
C VAL A 131 3.59 -11.30 22.96
N ASP A 132 4.27 -10.54 22.11
CA ASP A 132 5.57 -10.89 21.56
C ASP A 132 6.57 -9.74 21.75
N GLU A 133 7.85 -10.11 21.88
CA GLU A 133 8.95 -9.20 22.14
C GLU A 133 10.04 -9.37 21.09
N SER A 134 10.37 -8.28 20.41
CA SER A 134 11.44 -8.24 19.42
C SER A 134 12.49 -7.22 19.81
N LYS A 135 13.76 -7.67 19.95
CA LYS A 135 14.90 -6.78 20.18
C LYS A 135 15.69 -6.58 18.89
N PHE A 136 15.64 -5.36 18.36
CA PHE A 136 16.47 -4.94 17.23
C PHE A 136 17.85 -4.48 17.73
N GLY A 137 18.89 -4.61 16.92
CA GLY A 137 20.26 -4.27 17.34
C GLY A 137 20.92 -5.31 18.27
N LYS A 138 20.55 -6.59 18.18
CA LYS A 138 21.25 -7.67 18.91
C LYS A 138 22.55 -8.04 18.19
N ARG A 139 23.62 -8.30 18.96
CA ARG A 139 24.88 -8.85 18.44
C ARG A 139 24.63 -10.15 17.66
N LYS A 140 25.09 -10.21 16.41
CA LYS A 140 25.13 -11.46 15.65
C LYS A 140 26.07 -12.44 16.37
N TYR A 141 25.55 -13.59 16.79
CA TYR A 141 26.28 -14.61 17.56
C TYR A 141 26.91 -14.13 18.89
N HIS A 142 26.35 -13.09 19.51
CA HIS A 142 26.91 -12.46 20.73
C HIS A 142 28.35 -11.93 20.58
N ARG A 143 28.84 -11.78 19.35
CA ARG A 143 30.20 -11.29 19.03
C ARG A 143 30.15 -9.88 18.44
N GLY A 144 31.25 -9.13 18.60
CA GLY A 144 31.42 -7.78 18.03
C GLY A 144 30.95 -6.63 18.94
N HIS A 145 30.86 -5.43 18.34
CA HIS A 145 30.52 -4.17 19.01
C HIS A 145 29.19 -4.27 19.78
N ALA A 146 29.14 -3.71 20.99
CA ALA A 146 27.88 -3.58 21.73
C ALA A 146 26.99 -2.55 21.03
N VAL A 147 25.85 -2.98 20.48
CA VAL A 147 24.86 -2.05 19.95
C VAL A 147 23.77 -1.92 21.01
N GLU A 148 23.43 -0.68 21.35
CA GLU A 148 22.22 -0.40 22.12
C GLU A 148 21.03 -0.76 21.23
N GLY A 149 20.29 -1.77 21.66
CA GLY A 149 19.20 -2.33 20.87
C GLY A 149 17.88 -1.76 21.32
N GLN A 150 17.00 -1.47 20.37
CA GLN A 150 15.63 -1.03 20.62
C GLN A 150 14.72 -2.24 20.80
N TRP A 151 13.91 -2.21 21.83
CA TRP A 151 12.89 -3.21 22.05
C TRP A 151 11.57 -2.75 21.44
N VAL A 152 10.90 -3.70 20.81
CA VAL A 152 9.53 -3.54 20.32
C VAL A 152 8.71 -4.60 21.00
N PHE A 153 7.65 -4.16 21.67
CA PHE A 153 6.66 -5.04 22.26
C PHE A 153 5.37 -4.85 21.48
N GLY A 154 4.79 -5.96 21.05
CA GLY A 154 3.51 -5.97 20.38
C GLY A 154 2.58 -6.96 21.06
N GLY A 155 1.29 -6.76 20.89
CA GLY A 155 0.34 -7.80 21.25
C GLY A 155 -0.99 -7.66 20.55
N VAL A 156 -1.71 -8.78 20.46
CA VAL A 156 -3.02 -8.87 19.84
C VAL A 156 -4.01 -9.56 20.78
N GLU A 157 -5.20 -9.00 20.91
CA GLU A 157 -6.29 -9.62 21.66
C GLU A 157 -6.98 -10.68 20.80
N ARG A 158 -7.04 -11.92 21.30
CA ARG A 158 -7.71 -13.02 20.59
C ARG A 158 -9.18 -12.73 20.35
N GLY A 159 -9.61 -12.94 19.12
CA GLY A 159 -11.02 -12.84 18.70
C GLY A 159 -11.50 -11.43 18.39
N SER A 160 -10.85 -10.37 18.88
CA SER A 160 -11.18 -8.99 18.49
C SER A 160 -10.23 -8.42 17.43
N GLY A 161 -9.00 -8.94 17.33
CA GLY A 161 -7.98 -8.42 16.41
C GLY A 161 -7.43 -7.05 16.80
N LYS A 162 -7.82 -6.53 17.97
CA LYS A 162 -7.25 -5.31 18.54
C LYS A 162 -5.78 -5.55 18.87
N LEU A 163 -4.95 -4.54 18.66
CA LEU A 163 -3.52 -4.66 18.83
C LEU A 163 -2.95 -3.48 19.61
N PHE A 164 -1.76 -3.67 20.17
CA PHE A 164 -0.90 -2.59 20.62
C PHE A 164 0.52 -2.82 20.09
N THR A 165 1.27 -1.74 19.97
CA THR A 165 2.72 -1.76 19.75
C THR A 165 3.34 -0.62 20.54
N THR A 166 4.49 -0.89 21.17
CA THR A 166 5.27 0.11 21.93
C THR A 166 6.77 -0.14 21.75
N PHE A 167 7.54 0.94 21.85
CA PHE A 167 8.98 0.98 21.64
C PHE A 167 9.68 1.34 22.97
N PHE A 168 10.77 0.65 23.31
CA PHE A 168 11.59 0.90 24.51
C PHE A 168 13.09 0.88 24.19
#